data_AF-A0A1Y4VHN7-F1
#
_entry.id   AF-A0A1Y4VHN7-F1
#
_cell.length_a   1.000
_cell.length_b   1.000
_cell.length_c   1.000
_cell.angle_alpha   90.00
_cell.angle_beta   90.00
_cell.angle_gamma   90.00
#
_symmetry.space_group_name_H-M   'P 1'
#
loop_
_entity.id
_entity.type
_entity.pdbx_description
1 polymer ?
#
loop_
_entity_poly.entity_id
_entity_poly.type
_entity_poly.pdbx_seq_one_letter_code
_entity_poly.pdbx_strand_id
1 'polypeptide(L)'
;MFEMFLTIMAALIAAIYGVSQSVFMNGPHRNYYRIGLLVLILIIYGLYKIHHTARQRHLKRLHVEPEAYVYYAKYTSLLYRAGYFISYFIQNILFDYIYMWRNFNFCKGLDVYDGGVGEYYIKFRHTWYRYLKLTRYRHKVSLKKLQGYAADMKNQMIVDALQTEEEKERYLHYAEEAKNYFDEHGTLTKSVLKSFANYGQIDWYYRKNILKNYKAIACVRKYQPLVIEMVRQKEDWNQKDLNEFRKKEF
;
A
#
# COMPACT_ATOMS: atom_id res chain seq x y z
N MET A 1 -0.32 10.93 24.37
CA MET A 1 -0.41 10.81 22.89
C MET A 1 -1.22 9.62 22.41
N PHE A 2 -1.12 8.43 23.04
CA PHE A 2 -2.08 7.34 22.81
C PHE A 2 -3.53 7.79 23.07
N GLU A 3 -3.72 8.66 24.06
CA GLU A 3 -4.99 9.32 24.35
C GLU A 3 -5.52 10.20 23.20
N MET A 4 -4.68 10.98 22.51
CA MET A 4 -5.14 11.80 21.37
C MET A 4 -5.53 10.95 20.16
N PHE A 5 -4.83 9.83 19.92
CA PHE A 5 -5.21 8.89 18.87
C PHE A 5 -6.47 8.10 19.23
N LEU A 6 -6.58 7.65 20.49
CA LEU A 6 -7.80 7.03 21.00
C LEU A 6 -8.98 7.99 20.97
N THR A 7 -8.81 9.27 21.27
CA THR A 7 -9.89 10.25 21.19
C THR A 7 -10.28 10.57 19.76
N ILE A 8 -9.33 10.66 18.82
CA ILE A 8 -9.66 10.82 17.38
C ILE A 8 -10.37 9.58 16.85
N MET A 9 -9.90 8.38 17.20
CA MET A 9 -10.54 7.12 16.78
C MET A 9 -11.91 6.93 17.45
N ALA A 10 -12.03 7.23 18.74
CA ALA A 10 -13.29 7.19 19.45
C ALA A 10 -14.27 8.25 18.91
N ALA A 11 -13.80 9.45 18.54
CA ALA A 11 -14.61 10.47 17.90
C ALA A 11 -15.05 10.06 16.50
N LEU A 12 -14.18 9.41 15.70
CA LEU A 12 -14.54 8.86 14.39
C LEU A 12 -15.56 7.74 14.51
N ILE A 13 -15.36 6.81 15.45
CA ILE A 13 -16.29 5.71 15.71
C ILE A 13 -17.62 6.26 16.24
N ALA A 14 -17.59 7.23 17.16
CA ALA A 14 -18.78 7.90 17.69
C ALA A 14 -19.50 8.73 16.62
N ALA A 15 -18.78 9.36 15.69
CA ALA A 15 -19.37 10.09 14.56
C ALA A 15 -20.01 9.13 13.55
N ILE A 16 -19.34 8.04 13.17
CA ILE A 16 -19.91 7.00 12.31
C ILE A 16 -21.13 6.36 12.97
N TYR A 17 -21.04 6.07 14.27
CA TYR A 17 -22.14 5.54 15.07
C TYR A 17 -23.29 6.54 15.18
N GLY A 18 -23.01 7.82 15.42
CA GLY A 18 -23.99 8.90 15.54
C GLY A 18 -24.71 9.19 14.22
N VAL A 19 -23.99 9.22 13.10
CA VAL A 19 -24.57 9.31 11.75
C VAL A 19 -25.39 8.06 11.43
N SER A 20 -24.91 6.89 11.82
CA SER A 20 -25.66 5.65 11.63
C SER A 20 -26.95 5.62 12.45
N GLN A 21 -26.92 6.13 13.69
CA GLN A 21 -28.08 6.28 14.57
C GLN A 21 -29.08 7.32 14.04
N SER A 22 -28.62 8.51 13.63
CA SER A 22 -29.52 9.57 13.16
C SER A 22 -30.21 9.20 11.84
N VAL A 23 -29.49 8.62 10.89
CA VAL A 23 -30.00 8.29 9.55
C VAL A 23 -30.75 6.95 9.52
N PHE A 24 -30.20 5.90 10.15
CA PHE A 24 -30.80 4.54 10.10
C PHE A 24 -31.65 4.17 11.33
N MET A 25 -31.60 4.97 12.40
CA MET A 25 -32.40 4.72 13.61
C MET A 25 -33.46 5.77 13.95
N ASN A 26 -33.23 7.07 13.83
CA ASN A 26 -34.19 8.06 14.37
C ASN A 26 -34.78 9.04 13.33
N GLY A 27 -34.43 8.91 12.05
CA GLY A 27 -34.94 9.79 10.99
C GLY A 27 -36.38 9.48 10.51
N PRO A 28 -37.07 10.44 9.89
CA PRO A 28 -38.46 10.30 9.44
C PRO A 28 -38.66 9.22 8.36
N HIS A 29 -37.60 8.89 7.61
CA HIS A 29 -37.60 7.85 6.58
C HIS A 29 -36.78 6.61 6.95
N ARG A 30 -36.58 6.35 8.26
CA ARG A 30 -35.76 5.25 8.81
C ARG A 30 -36.00 3.91 8.12
N ASN A 31 -37.26 3.55 7.88
CA ASN A 31 -37.62 2.28 7.26
C ASN A 31 -37.19 2.21 5.79
N TYR A 32 -37.31 3.30 5.03
CA TYR A 32 -36.81 3.38 3.66
C TYR A 32 -35.28 3.26 3.60
N TYR A 33 -34.55 3.89 4.52
CA TYR A 33 -33.09 3.76 4.60
C TYR A 33 -32.64 2.34 4.96
N ARG A 34 -33.37 1.65 5.86
CA ARG A 34 -33.11 0.25 6.21
C ARG A 34 -33.38 -0.70 5.06
N ILE A 35 -34.51 -0.54 4.37
CA ILE A 35 -34.84 -1.31 3.18
C ILE A 35 -33.80 -1.03 2.09
N GLY A 36 -33.45 0.23 1.86
CA GLY A 36 -32.40 0.63 0.92
C GLY A 36 -31.04 0.01 1.25
N LEU A 37 -30.65 -0.03 2.53
CA LEU A 37 -29.42 -0.68 2.99
C LEU A 37 -29.46 -2.20 2.76
N LEU A 38 -30.58 -2.85 3.08
CA LEU A 38 -30.75 -4.29 2.83
C LEU A 38 -30.68 -4.62 1.34
N VAL A 39 -31.35 -3.83 0.50
CA VAL A 39 -31.29 -3.95 -0.96
C VAL A 39 -29.86 -3.72 -1.46
N LEU A 40 -29.16 -2.71 -0.96
CA LEU A 40 -27.76 -2.44 -1.30
C LEU A 40 -26.85 -3.62 -0.92
N ILE A 41 -27.01 -4.18 0.28
CA ILE A 41 -26.25 -5.36 0.73
C ILE A 41 -26.53 -6.55 -0.17
N LEU A 42 -27.79 -6.80 -0.53
CA LEU A 42 -28.18 -7.88 -1.44
C LEU A 42 -27.61 -7.69 -2.85
N ILE A 43 -27.61 -6.46 -3.38
CA ILE A 43 -26.99 -6.13 -4.68
C ILE A 43 -25.48 -6.38 -4.61
N ILE A 44 -24.79 -5.87 -3.58
CA ILE A 44 -23.36 -6.06 -3.39
C ILE A 44 -23.04 -7.56 -3.30
N TYR A 45 -23.82 -8.32 -2.54
CA TYR A 45 -23.66 -9.76 -2.40
C TYR A 45 -23.90 -10.50 -3.72
N GLY A 46 -24.96 -10.14 -4.45
CA GLY A 46 -25.27 -10.72 -5.77
C GLY A 46 -24.16 -10.47 -6.78
N LEU A 47 -23.70 -9.22 -6.90
CA LEU A 47 -22.57 -8.85 -7.77
C LEU A 47 -21.28 -9.56 -7.37
N TYR A 48 -21.00 -9.66 -6.06
CA TYR A 48 -19.86 -10.40 -5.53
C TYR A 48 -19.92 -11.87 -5.94
N LYS A 49 -21.08 -12.53 -5.76
CA LYS A 49 -21.27 -13.95 -6.09
C LYS A 49 -21.14 -14.20 -7.59
N ILE A 50 -21.71 -13.35 -8.43
CA ILE A 50 -21.57 -13.44 -9.90
C ILE A 50 -20.10 -13.31 -10.30
N HIS A 51 -19.41 -12.28 -9.82
CA HIS A 51 -18.00 -12.06 -10.12
C HIS A 51 -17.12 -13.22 -9.65
N HIS A 52 -17.35 -13.71 -8.43
CA HIS A 52 -16.62 -14.82 -7.84
C HIS A 52 -16.79 -16.10 -8.66
N THR A 53 -18.03 -16.41 -9.04
CA THR A 53 -18.36 -17.61 -9.81
C THR A 53 -17.79 -17.53 -11.22
N ALA A 54 -17.90 -16.38 -11.89
CA ALA A 54 -17.33 -16.16 -13.21
C ALA A 54 -15.80 -16.35 -13.21
N ARG A 55 -15.11 -15.78 -12.20
CA ARG A 55 -13.67 -15.97 -12.03
C ARG A 55 -13.30 -17.43 -11.81
N GLN A 56 -14.02 -18.15 -10.94
CA GLN A 56 -13.75 -19.57 -10.70
C GLN A 56 -13.91 -20.41 -11.96
N ARG A 57 -14.98 -20.19 -12.74
CA ARG A 57 -15.16 -20.89 -14.03
C ARG A 57 -14.01 -20.60 -14.99
N HIS A 58 -13.57 -19.34 -15.07
CA HIS A 58 -12.47 -18.94 -15.93
C HIS A 58 -11.14 -19.61 -15.55
N LEU A 59 -10.79 -19.59 -14.25
CA LEU A 59 -9.57 -20.22 -13.75
C LEU A 59 -9.59 -21.74 -13.94
N LYS A 60 -10.73 -22.38 -13.73
CA LYS A 60 -10.90 -23.82 -14.02
C LYS A 60 -10.68 -24.15 -15.50
N ARG A 61 -11.12 -23.30 -16.43
CA ARG A 61 -10.85 -23.47 -17.86
C ARG A 61 -9.37 -23.34 -18.21
N LEU A 62 -8.62 -22.55 -17.44
CA LEU A 62 -7.17 -22.42 -17.57
C LEU A 62 -6.40 -23.52 -16.81
N HIS A 63 -7.09 -24.51 -16.21
CA HIS A 63 -6.50 -25.54 -15.35
C HIS A 63 -5.72 -25.00 -14.14
N VAL A 64 -5.99 -23.75 -13.75
CA VAL A 64 -5.36 -23.11 -12.59
C VAL A 64 -6.20 -23.37 -11.35
N GLU A 65 -5.56 -23.78 -10.26
CA GLU A 65 -6.23 -23.95 -8.96
C GLU A 65 -6.79 -22.60 -8.46
N PRO A 66 -8.13 -22.45 -8.34
CA PRO A 66 -8.72 -21.14 -8.04
C PRO A 66 -8.35 -20.62 -6.64
N GLU A 67 -8.20 -21.51 -5.66
CA GLU A 67 -7.95 -21.14 -4.27
C GLU A 67 -6.54 -20.56 -4.10
N ALA A 68 -5.53 -21.24 -4.65
CA ALA A 68 -4.16 -20.75 -4.69
C ALA A 68 -4.04 -19.43 -5.47
N TYR A 69 -4.76 -19.27 -6.59
CA TYR A 69 -4.76 -18.02 -7.35
C TYR A 69 -5.37 -16.85 -6.55
N VAL A 70 -6.47 -17.12 -5.82
CA VAL A 70 -7.15 -16.13 -4.98
C VAL A 70 -6.34 -15.78 -3.74
N TYR A 71 -5.54 -16.71 -3.21
CA TYR A 71 -4.61 -16.44 -2.12
C TYR A 71 -3.68 -15.26 -2.46
N TYR A 72 -3.05 -15.28 -3.64
CA TYR A 72 -2.21 -14.16 -4.09
C TYR A 72 -2.98 -12.86 -4.33
N ALA A 73 -4.29 -12.93 -4.63
CA ALA A 73 -5.12 -11.74 -4.71
C ALA A 73 -5.30 -11.06 -3.34
N LYS A 74 -5.28 -11.80 -2.23
CA LYS A 74 -5.44 -11.27 -0.86
C LYS A 74 -4.33 -10.29 -0.50
N TYR A 75 -3.09 -10.54 -0.92
CA TYR A 75 -1.96 -9.62 -0.71
C TYR A 75 -2.16 -8.24 -1.34
N THR A 76 -2.99 -8.17 -2.38
CA THR A 76 -3.32 -6.91 -3.07
C THR A 76 -4.68 -6.33 -2.66
N SER A 77 -5.37 -6.97 -1.72
CA SER A 77 -6.70 -6.56 -1.27
C SER A 77 -6.69 -5.22 -0.54
N LEU A 78 -7.81 -4.52 -0.58
CA LEU A 78 -7.99 -3.26 0.14
C LEU A 78 -7.80 -3.44 1.64
N LEU A 79 -8.34 -4.53 2.21
CA LEU A 79 -8.23 -4.85 3.63
C LEU A 79 -6.78 -5.10 4.04
N TYR A 80 -6.01 -5.84 3.24
CA TYR A 80 -4.59 -6.05 3.53
C TYR A 80 -3.80 -4.73 3.46
N ARG A 81 -4.07 -3.89 2.45
CA ARG A 81 -3.47 -2.55 2.34
C ARG A 81 -3.84 -1.65 3.51
N ALA A 82 -5.10 -1.69 3.96
CA ALA A 82 -5.59 -0.93 5.09
C ALA A 82 -4.99 -1.44 6.41
N GLY A 83 -4.98 -2.74 6.65
CA GLY A 83 -4.36 -3.35 7.83
C GLY A 83 -2.86 -3.05 7.90
N TYR A 84 -2.17 -3.13 6.77
CA TYR A 84 -0.76 -2.74 6.67
C TYR A 84 -0.59 -1.23 6.92
N PHE A 85 -1.45 -0.37 6.39
CA PHE A 85 -1.43 1.07 6.68
C PHE A 85 -1.67 1.37 8.18
N ILE A 86 -2.64 0.71 8.80
CA ILE A 86 -2.98 0.86 10.22
C ILE A 86 -1.82 0.38 11.11
N SER A 87 -1.25 -0.79 10.81
CA SER A 87 -0.08 -1.32 11.53
C SER A 87 1.10 -0.35 11.46
N TYR A 88 1.37 0.21 10.27
CA TYR A 88 2.42 1.22 10.08
C TYR A 88 2.11 2.55 10.80
N PHE A 89 0.85 2.97 10.83
CA PHE A 89 0.42 4.17 11.54
C PHE A 89 0.59 4.02 13.05
N ILE A 90 0.20 2.86 13.61
CA ILE A 90 0.40 2.52 15.02
C ILE A 90 1.89 2.48 15.36
N GLN A 91 2.72 1.85 14.52
CA GLN A 91 4.17 1.86 14.71
C GLN A 91 4.73 3.30 14.73
N ASN A 92 4.30 4.16 13.80
CA ASN A 92 4.77 5.55 13.79
C ASN A 92 4.37 6.31 15.06
N ILE A 93 3.13 6.18 15.53
CA ILE A 93 2.69 6.83 16.78
C ILE A 93 3.46 6.29 17.99
N LEU A 94 3.68 4.98 18.06
CA LEU A 94 4.44 4.36 19.14
C LEU A 94 5.90 4.84 19.15
N PHE A 95 6.55 4.89 17.98
CA PHE A 95 7.89 5.47 17.86
C PHE A 95 7.92 6.93 18.29
N ASP A 96 6.91 7.71 17.91
CA ASP A 96 6.78 9.10 18.31
C ASP A 96 6.57 9.28 19.80
N TYR A 97 5.77 8.43 20.41
CA TYR A 97 5.57 8.44 21.85
C TYR A 97 6.87 8.10 22.60
N ILE A 98 7.58 7.05 22.17
CA ILE A 98 8.87 6.66 22.77
C ILE A 98 9.92 7.76 22.58
N TYR A 99 10.01 8.33 21.38
CA TYR A 99 10.94 9.42 21.07
C TYR A 99 10.62 10.69 21.86
N MET A 100 9.33 11.06 21.93
CA MET A 100 8.87 12.22 22.71
C MET A 100 9.10 12.01 24.20
N TRP A 101 8.83 10.83 24.75
CA TRP A 101 9.11 10.49 26.15
C TRP A 101 10.61 10.60 26.48
N ARG A 102 11.46 10.05 25.61
CA ARG A 102 12.92 10.08 25.80
C ARG A 102 13.49 11.51 25.73
N ASN A 103 12.98 12.35 24.83
CA ASN A 103 13.49 13.71 24.64
C ASN A 103 12.83 14.77 25.54
N PHE A 104 11.57 14.59 25.98
CA PHE A 104 10.99 15.49 26.99
C PHE A 104 11.69 15.35 28.34
N ASN A 105 12.22 14.17 28.67
CA ASN A 105 13.08 14.01 29.84
C ASN A 105 14.43 14.72 29.68
N PHE A 106 14.89 14.99 28.44
CA PHE A 106 16.09 15.80 28.16
C PHE A 106 15.83 17.30 28.37
N CYS A 107 14.60 17.76 28.11
CA CYS A 107 14.20 19.17 28.29
C CYS A 107 13.88 19.55 29.75
N LYS A 108 13.88 18.60 30.70
CA LYS A 108 13.65 18.89 32.13
C LYS A 108 14.80 19.66 32.82
N GLY A 109 15.90 19.92 32.13
CA GLY A 109 17.05 20.67 32.66
C GLY A 109 17.58 21.78 31.75
N LEU A 110 16.84 22.17 30.70
CA LEU A 110 17.19 23.29 29.82
C LEU A 110 16.26 24.46 30.14
N ASP A 111 16.84 25.54 30.68
CA ASP A 111 16.13 26.75 31.09
C ASP A 111 15.27 27.31 29.94
N VAL A 112 14.01 27.59 30.29
CA VAL A 112 12.89 27.79 29.35
C VAL A 112 12.83 29.23 28.79
N TYR A 113 13.84 30.08 29.00
CA TYR A 113 13.69 31.53 28.81
C TYR A 113 14.37 32.17 27.59
N ASP A 114 15.31 31.51 26.90
CA ASP A 114 16.08 32.16 25.81
C ASP A 114 15.69 31.67 24.41
N GLY A 115 14.49 32.00 23.90
CA GLY A 115 14.14 32.00 22.46
C GLY A 115 14.26 30.68 21.63
N GLY A 116 14.92 29.65 22.15
CA GLY A 116 15.30 28.41 21.44
C GLY A 116 14.20 27.34 21.45
N VAL A 117 13.15 27.53 22.24
CA VAL A 117 11.96 26.67 22.25
C VAL A 117 11.29 26.66 20.87
N GLY A 118 11.19 27.82 20.21
CA GLY A 118 10.63 27.94 18.85
C GLY A 118 11.46 27.19 17.80
N GLU A 119 12.78 27.36 17.79
CA GLU A 119 13.68 26.64 16.89
C GLU A 119 13.65 25.13 17.13
N TYR A 120 13.59 24.70 18.39
CA TYR A 120 13.47 23.29 18.77
C TYR A 120 12.16 22.69 18.22
N TYR A 121 11.02 23.36 18.41
CA TYR A 121 9.74 22.89 17.87
C TYR A 121 9.73 22.85 16.33
N ILE A 122 10.39 23.79 15.65
CA ILE A 122 10.51 23.80 14.19
C ILE A 122 11.38 22.62 13.71
N LYS A 123 12.56 22.41 14.32
CA LYS A 123 13.45 21.26 14.01
C LYS A 123 12.75 19.93 14.29
N PHE A 124 11.97 19.85 15.37
CA PHE A 124 11.17 18.68 15.71
C PHE A 124 10.10 18.39 14.66
N ARG A 125 9.26 19.38 14.31
CA ARG A 125 8.22 19.23 13.27
C ARG A 125 8.84 18.84 11.93
N HIS A 126 9.95 19.45 11.55
CA HIS A 126 10.64 19.13 10.31
C HIS A 126 11.17 17.68 10.28
N THR A 127 11.74 17.20 11.40
CA THR A 127 12.19 15.81 11.56
C THR A 127 11.00 14.84 11.48
N TRP A 128 9.88 15.19 12.13
CA TRP A 128 8.63 14.43 12.07
C TRP A 128 8.07 14.33 10.64
N TYR A 129 7.97 15.44 9.91
CA TYR A 129 7.51 15.43 8.52
C TYR A 129 8.42 14.61 7.61
N ARG A 130 9.74 14.64 7.82
CA ARG A 130 10.70 13.80 7.09
C ARG A 130 10.50 12.32 7.42
N TYR A 131 10.25 11.97 8.68
CA TYR A 131 9.94 10.61 9.08
C TYR A 131 8.62 10.11 8.47
N LEU A 132 7.56 10.91 8.54
CA LEU A 132 6.28 10.60 7.89
C LEU A 132 6.44 10.41 6.37
N LYS A 133 7.22 11.27 5.71
CA LYS A 133 7.52 11.17 4.27
C LYS A 133 8.31 9.90 3.94
N LEU A 134 9.35 9.59 4.73
CA LEU A 134 10.14 8.36 4.59
C LEU A 134 9.25 7.12 4.77
N THR A 135 8.43 7.09 5.81
CA THR A 135 7.52 5.96 6.08
C THR A 135 6.49 5.81 4.98
N ARG A 136 5.93 6.91 4.47
CA ARG A 136 5.02 6.89 3.31
C ARG A 136 5.69 6.28 2.08
N TYR A 137 6.94 6.64 1.78
CA TYR A 137 7.66 6.07 0.64
C TYR A 137 8.01 4.60 0.84
N ARG A 138 8.49 4.20 2.04
CA ARG A 138 8.74 2.79 2.38
C ARG A 138 7.49 1.94 2.21
N HIS A 139 6.36 2.40 2.75
CA HIS A 139 5.08 1.73 2.62
C HIS A 139 4.62 1.62 1.15
N LYS A 140 4.78 2.70 0.38
CA LYS A 140 4.48 2.69 -1.06
C LYS A 140 5.33 1.68 -1.81
N VAL A 141 6.63 1.59 -1.51
CA VAL A 141 7.56 0.64 -2.11
C VAL A 141 7.20 -0.79 -1.71
N SER A 142 6.98 -1.08 -0.43
CA SER A 142 6.68 -2.44 0.03
C SER A 142 5.36 -2.97 -0.53
N LEU A 143 4.31 -2.15 -0.54
CA LEU A 143 3.04 -2.53 -1.17
C LEU A 143 3.18 -2.81 -2.67
N LYS A 144 4.06 -2.09 -3.36
CA LYS A 144 4.31 -2.31 -4.79
C LYS A 144 5.18 -3.55 -5.04
N LYS A 145 6.20 -3.80 -4.23
CA LYS A 145 6.95 -5.07 -4.29
C LYS A 145 6.03 -6.27 -4.10
N LEU A 146 5.15 -6.23 -3.09
CA LEU A 146 4.17 -7.28 -2.85
C LEU A 146 3.17 -7.43 -4.01
N GLN A 147 2.72 -6.31 -4.59
CA GLN A 147 1.86 -6.33 -5.78
C GLN A 147 2.56 -6.96 -6.99
N GLY A 148 3.84 -6.67 -7.22
CA GLY A 148 4.65 -7.26 -8.27
C GLY A 148 4.80 -8.77 -8.09
N TYR A 149 5.28 -9.17 -6.91
CA TYR A 149 5.40 -10.58 -6.52
C TYR A 149 4.10 -11.37 -6.73
N ALA A 150 2.98 -10.86 -6.21
CA ALA A 150 1.69 -11.52 -6.37
C ALA A 150 1.26 -11.61 -7.84
N ALA A 151 1.57 -10.62 -8.68
CA ALA A 151 1.27 -10.65 -10.11
C ALA A 151 2.10 -11.69 -10.85
N ASP A 152 3.39 -11.81 -10.51
CA ASP A 152 4.30 -12.79 -11.10
C ASP A 152 3.91 -14.22 -10.73
N MET A 153 3.64 -14.49 -9.44
CA MET A 153 3.16 -15.80 -9.01
C MET A 153 1.88 -16.22 -9.74
N LYS A 154 0.92 -15.30 -9.88
CA LYS A 154 -0.31 -15.60 -10.65
C LYS A 154 -0.06 -15.85 -12.12
N ASN A 155 0.97 -15.26 -12.71
CA ASN A 155 1.33 -15.51 -14.11
C ASN A 155 2.07 -16.82 -14.27
N GLN A 156 2.96 -17.15 -13.34
CA GLN A 156 3.63 -18.44 -13.27
C GLN A 156 2.60 -19.56 -13.19
N MET A 157 1.62 -19.45 -12.29
CA MET A 157 0.52 -20.41 -12.19
C MET A 157 -0.27 -20.58 -13.49
N ILE A 158 -0.46 -19.50 -14.26
CA ILE A 158 -1.15 -19.58 -15.56
C ILE A 158 -0.28 -20.34 -16.57
N VAL A 159 1.02 -20.03 -16.64
CA VAL A 159 1.96 -20.69 -17.57
C VAL A 159 2.13 -22.16 -17.23
N ASP A 160 2.28 -22.49 -15.95
CA ASP A 160 2.44 -23.87 -15.48
C ASP A 160 1.20 -24.73 -15.76
N ALA A 161 0.03 -24.11 -15.86
CA ALA A 161 -1.24 -24.79 -16.16
C ALA A 161 -1.53 -24.97 -17.66
N LEU A 162 -0.72 -24.36 -18.55
CA LEU A 162 -0.84 -24.56 -20.00
C LEU A 162 -0.39 -25.97 -20.37
N GLN A 163 -1.18 -26.64 -21.22
CA GLN A 163 -0.96 -28.05 -21.56
C GLN A 163 0.05 -28.26 -22.68
N THR A 164 0.13 -27.32 -23.62
CA THR A 164 1.00 -27.43 -24.81
C THR A 164 2.22 -26.53 -24.69
N GLU A 165 3.36 -26.99 -25.20
CA GLU A 165 4.60 -26.21 -25.15
C GLU A 165 4.52 -24.97 -26.05
N GLU A 166 3.86 -25.07 -27.20
CA GLU A 166 3.59 -23.93 -28.10
C GLU A 166 2.77 -22.82 -27.41
N GLU A 167 1.79 -23.18 -26.57
CA GLU A 167 1.05 -22.20 -25.78
C GLU A 167 1.95 -21.50 -24.76
N LYS A 168 2.81 -22.26 -24.07
CA LYS A 168 3.75 -21.68 -23.11
C LYS A 168 4.71 -20.73 -23.80
N GLU A 169 5.30 -21.13 -24.92
CA GLU A 169 6.18 -20.27 -25.72
C GLU A 169 5.49 -18.97 -26.12
N ARG A 170 4.22 -19.01 -26.56
CA ARG A 170 3.46 -17.79 -26.87
C ARG A 170 3.32 -16.86 -25.67
N TYR A 171 3.03 -17.40 -24.48
CA TYR A 171 2.89 -16.60 -23.26
C TYR A 171 4.23 -16.04 -22.79
N LEU A 172 5.30 -16.83 -22.88
CA LEU A 172 6.65 -16.42 -22.51
C LEU A 172 7.19 -15.35 -23.47
N HIS A 173 7.01 -15.52 -24.78
CA HIS A 173 7.34 -14.51 -25.79
C HIS A 173 6.61 -13.19 -25.52
N TYR A 174 5.31 -13.25 -25.19
CA TYR A 174 4.55 -12.05 -24.83
C TYR A 174 5.09 -11.36 -23.57
N ALA A 175 5.54 -12.14 -22.57
CA ALA A 175 6.14 -11.61 -21.36
C ALA A 175 7.52 -10.99 -21.62
N GLU A 176 8.30 -11.59 -22.52
CA GLU A 176 9.61 -11.12 -22.95
C GLU A 176 9.49 -9.81 -23.76
N GLU A 177 8.55 -9.72 -24.69
CA GLU A 177 8.26 -8.47 -25.41
C GLU A 177 7.88 -7.34 -24.45
N ALA A 178 7.06 -7.65 -23.43
CA ALA A 178 6.72 -6.69 -22.38
C ALA A 178 7.94 -6.27 -21.54
N LYS A 179 8.87 -7.19 -21.29
CA LYS A 179 10.12 -6.93 -20.57
C LYS A 179 11.04 -6.00 -21.37
N ASN A 180 11.30 -6.35 -22.63
CA ASN A 180 12.18 -5.60 -23.53
C ASN A 180 11.66 -4.17 -23.70
N TYR A 181 10.37 -4.01 -24.00
CA TYR A 181 9.76 -2.68 -24.10
C TYR A 181 9.90 -1.88 -22.80
N PHE A 182 9.68 -2.52 -21.65
CA PHE A 182 9.76 -1.84 -20.36
C PHE A 182 11.19 -1.44 -19.98
N ASP A 183 12.19 -2.25 -20.32
CA ASP A 183 13.58 -1.92 -20.06
C ASP A 183 14.07 -0.76 -20.95
N GLU A 184 13.55 -0.65 -22.18
CA GLU A 184 13.82 0.50 -23.08
C GLU A 184 13.10 1.79 -22.64
N HIS A 185 11.80 1.70 -22.30
CA HIS A 185 10.94 2.89 -22.13
C HIS A 185 10.64 3.24 -20.66
N GLY A 186 10.98 2.36 -19.71
CA GLY A 186 10.75 2.53 -18.27
C GLY A 186 9.28 2.54 -17.83
N THR A 187 8.33 2.39 -18.76
CA THR A 187 6.89 2.41 -18.49
C THR A 187 6.14 1.44 -19.39
N LEU A 188 4.96 0.99 -18.94
CA LEU A 188 4.10 0.09 -19.70
C LEU A 188 2.64 0.50 -19.58
N THR A 189 1.97 0.67 -20.72
CA THR A 189 0.56 1.07 -20.80
C THR A 189 -0.29 -0.02 -21.43
N LYS A 190 -1.62 0.11 -21.30
CA LYS A 190 -2.56 -0.85 -21.91
C LYS A 190 -2.56 -0.75 -23.44
N SER A 191 -2.30 0.43 -24.00
CA SER A 191 -2.22 0.61 -25.46
C SER A 191 -1.00 -0.10 -26.03
N VAL A 192 0.16 0.03 -25.38
CA VAL A 192 1.39 -0.69 -25.75
C VAL A 192 1.18 -2.19 -25.69
N LEU A 193 0.57 -2.71 -24.61
CA LEU A 193 0.31 -4.16 -24.52
C LEU A 193 -0.57 -4.70 -25.65
N LYS A 194 -1.42 -3.86 -26.28
CA LYS A 194 -2.27 -4.24 -27.42
C LYS A 194 -1.50 -4.31 -28.73
N SER A 195 -0.39 -3.60 -28.88
CA SER A 195 0.42 -3.65 -30.10
C SER A 195 1.33 -4.87 -30.17
N PHE A 196 1.49 -5.59 -29.05
CA PHE A 196 2.32 -6.79 -28.98
C PHE A 196 1.74 -7.96 -29.76
N ALA A 197 2.65 -8.84 -30.22
CA ALA A 197 2.28 -10.02 -30.97
C ALA A 197 1.37 -10.94 -30.14
N ASN A 198 0.45 -11.64 -30.81
CA ASN A 198 -0.47 -12.58 -30.19
C ASN A 198 -1.37 -11.98 -29.08
N TYR A 199 -1.49 -10.63 -28.98
CA TYR A 199 -2.31 -9.99 -27.95
C TYR A 199 -3.67 -10.66 -27.87
N GLY A 200 -4.40 -10.86 -28.98
CA GLY A 200 -5.73 -11.49 -28.97
C GLY A 200 -5.81 -12.85 -28.29
N GLN A 201 -4.75 -13.65 -28.35
CA GLN A 201 -4.72 -15.06 -27.95
C GLN A 201 -4.29 -15.28 -26.49
N ILE A 202 -3.56 -14.32 -25.89
CA ILE A 202 -3.08 -14.45 -24.49
C ILE A 202 -4.23 -14.27 -23.49
N ASP A 203 -4.28 -14.97 -22.37
CA ASP A 203 -5.38 -14.77 -21.42
C ASP A 203 -5.42 -13.34 -20.84
N TRP A 204 -6.62 -12.80 -20.64
CA TRP A 204 -6.79 -11.45 -20.10
C TRP A 204 -6.22 -11.29 -18.68
N TYR A 205 -6.29 -12.31 -17.81
CA TYR A 205 -5.67 -12.26 -16.49
C TYR A 205 -4.15 -12.15 -16.59
N TYR A 206 -3.55 -12.88 -17.53
CA TYR A 206 -2.10 -12.84 -17.78
C TYR A 206 -1.64 -11.44 -18.20
N ARG A 207 -2.30 -10.86 -19.22
CA ARG A 207 -2.03 -9.49 -19.69
C ARG A 207 -2.21 -8.45 -18.58
N LYS A 208 -3.27 -8.60 -17.78
CA LYS A 208 -3.58 -7.70 -16.65
C LYS A 208 -2.54 -7.78 -15.54
N ASN A 209 -2.02 -8.97 -15.27
CA ASN A 209 -0.98 -9.17 -14.27
C ASN A 209 0.37 -8.62 -14.74
N ILE A 210 0.76 -8.82 -16.01
CA ILE A 210 1.94 -8.18 -16.62
C ILE A 210 1.90 -6.67 -16.42
N LEU A 211 0.79 -6.04 -16.81
CA LEU A 211 0.61 -4.59 -16.64
C LEU A 211 0.73 -4.16 -15.18
N LYS A 212 0.17 -4.94 -14.26
CA LYS A 212 0.22 -4.66 -12.81
C LYS A 212 1.64 -4.80 -12.26
N ASN A 213 2.42 -5.75 -12.75
CA ASN A 213 3.79 -5.96 -12.32
C ASN A 213 4.68 -4.80 -12.78
N TYR A 214 4.71 -4.50 -14.08
CA TYR A 214 5.56 -3.42 -14.59
C TYR A 214 5.18 -2.03 -14.05
N LYS A 215 3.89 -1.77 -13.78
CA LYS A 215 3.48 -0.56 -13.02
C LYS A 215 4.01 -0.55 -11.59
N ALA A 216 4.13 -1.71 -10.96
CA ALA A 216 4.72 -1.83 -9.64
C ALA A 216 6.24 -1.63 -9.68
N ILE A 217 6.93 -2.24 -10.64
CA ILE A 217 8.37 -2.07 -10.86
C ILE A 217 8.71 -0.60 -11.11
N ALA A 218 7.99 0.08 -12.02
CA ALA A 218 8.20 1.51 -12.28
C ALA A 218 8.05 2.37 -11.02
N CYS A 219 7.06 2.05 -10.18
CA CYS A 219 6.87 2.73 -8.90
C CYS A 219 8.03 2.46 -7.93
N VAL A 220 8.52 1.22 -7.86
CA VAL A 220 9.67 0.87 -7.01
C VAL A 220 10.93 1.58 -7.50
N ARG A 221 11.24 1.54 -8.81
CA ARG A 221 12.37 2.26 -9.43
C ARG A 221 12.34 3.77 -9.12
N LYS A 222 11.15 4.38 -9.04
CA LYS A 222 10.99 5.79 -8.69
C LYS A 222 11.22 6.11 -7.21
N TYR A 223 10.66 5.32 -6.29
CA TYR A 223 10.62 5.68 -4.86
C TYR A 223 11.71 5.02 -4.01
N GLN A 224 12.26 3.88 -4.43
CA GLN A 224 13.31 3.20 -3.68
C GLN A 224 14.60 4.03 -3.55
N PRO A 225 15.11 4.71 -4.59
CA PRO A 225 16.27 5.59 -4.45
C PRO A 225 16.04 6.73 -3.46
N LEU A 226 14.85 7.35 -3.49
CA LEU A 226 14.48 8.41 -2.55
C LEU A 226 14.47 7.92 -1.09
N VAL A 227 14.02 6.68 -0.86
CA VAL A 227 14.08 6.07 0.48
C VAL A 227 15.52 5.89 0.93
N ILE A 228 16.40 5.40 0.04
CA ILE A 228 17.81 5.18 0.36
C ILE A 228 18.50 6.51 0.68
N GLU A 229 18.29 7.54 -0.15
CA GLU A 229 18.84 8.87 0.05
C GLU A 229 18.39 9.49 1.38
N MET A 230 17.09 9.42 1.70
CA MET A 230 16.57 9.95 2.96
C MET A 230 17.11 9.19 4.19
N VAL A 231 17.42 7.90 4.07
CA VAL A 231 18.06 7.13 5.15
C VAL A 231 19.52 7.55 5.32
N ARG A 232 20.26 7.68 4.21
CA ARG A 232 21.66 8.13 4.22
C ARG A 232 21.80 9.52 4.83
N GLN A 233 20.96 10.48 4.42
CA GLN A 233 20.94 11.82 5.01
C GLN A 233 20.69 11.81 6.53
N LYS A 234 19.85 10.88 7.02
CA LYS A 234 19.61 10.72 8.46
C LYS A 234 20.83 10.18 9.19
N GLU A 235 21.53 9.21 8.60
CA GLU A 235 22.76 8.64 9.17
C GLU A 235 23.89 9.69 9.22
N ASP A 236 24.04 10.47 8.15
CA ASP A 236 25.03 11.55 8.05
C ASP A 236 24.80 12.64 9.13
N TRP A 237 23.55 13.02 9.41
CA TRP A 237 23.26 13.98 10.48
C TRP A 237 23.50 13.41 11.87
N ASN A 238 23.10 12.15 12.12
CA ASN A 238 23.38 11.51 13.40
C ASN A 238 24.89 11.47 13.69
N GLN A 239 25.72 11.21 12.67
CA GLN A 239 27.18 11.24 12.81
C GLN A 239 27.70 12.66 13.05
N LYS A 240 27.16 13.66 12.34
CA LYS A 240 27.55 15.06 12.53
C LYS A 240 27.21 15.56 13.95
N ASP A 241 26.01 15.28 14.44
CA ASP A 241 25.56 15.64 15.79
C ASP A 241 26.41 14.95 16.88
N LEU A 242 26.75 13.67 16.70
CA LEU A 242 27.66 12.94 17.60
C LEU A 242 29.08 13.54 17.60
N ASN A 243 29.58 13.94 16.43
CA ASN A 243 30.90 14.55 16.30
C ASN A 243 30.93 15.97 16.89
N GLU A 244 29.86 16.75 16.75
CA GLU A 244 29.72 18.05 17.41
C GLU A 244 29.59 17.90 18.94
N PHE A 245 28.87 16.88 19.42
CA PHE A 245 28.78 16.58 20.84
C PHE A 245 30.14 16.18 21.45
N ARG A 246 30.92 15.34 20.76
CA ARG A 246 32.29 14.98 21.19
C ARG A 246 33.26 16.16 21.26
N LYS A 247 32.99 17.24 20.52
CA LYS A 247 33.81 18.46 20.51
C LYS A 247 33.44 19.44 21.62
N LYS A 248 32.31 19.24 22.32
CA LYS A 248 31.98 20.01 23.50
C LYS A 248 32.74 19.43 24.68
N GLU A 249 33.73 20.16 25.17
CA GLU A 249 34.37 19.84 26.46
C GLU A 249 33.33 20.08 27.57
N PHE A 250 33.18 19.08 28.44
CA PHE A 250 32.33 19.12 29.65
C PHE A 250 33.22 19.33 30.87
#